data_AF-A0A355X5Y9-F1
#
_entry.id   AF-A0A355X5Y9-F1
#
_cell.length_a   1.000
_cell.length_b   1.000
_cell.length_c   1.000
_cell.angle_alpha   90.00
_cell.angle_beta   90.00
_cell.angle_gamma   90.00
#
_symmetry.space_group_name_H-M   'P 1'
#
loop_
_entity.id
_entity.type
_entity.pdbx_description
1 polymer ?
#
loop_
_entity_poly.entity_id
_entity_poly.type
_entity_poly.pdbx_seq_one_letter_code
_entity_poly.pdbx_strand_id
1 'polypeptide(L)'
;DWLNIVKTGESRSKIRSWFKKEKRDENIVNGKAEVEREFKRNFIRLDSEKYEKFIEKIAERQHFAELDDFYAAVGYGGIQITRLMPGIKDEYNRNWKPKEPAVAPKPMINVEDNTSSKNSN
;
A
#
# COMPACT_ATOMS: atom_id res chain seq x y z
N ASP A 1 -15.49 15.93 -6.86
CA ASP A 1 -14.85 15.75 -8.18
C ASP A 1 -14.42 17.02 -8.94
N TRP A 2 -13.89 18.02 -8.23
CA TRP A 2 -13.26 19.21 -8.82
C TRP A 2 -12.03 18.90 -9.72
N LEU A 3 -11.22 17.89 -9.39
CA LEU A 3 -10.10 17.42 -10.22
C LEU A 3 -10.55 16.82 -11.57
N ASN A 4 -11.74 16.22 -11.62
CA ASN A 4 -12.31 15.62 -12.84
C ASN A 4 -12.94 16.68 -13.77
N ILE A 5 -13.26 17.86 -13.25
CA ILE A 5 -13.86 18.97 -14.02
C ILE A 5 -12.80 19.78 -14.77
N VAL A 6 -11.56 19.82 -14.28
CA VAL A 6 -10.51 20.67 -14.85
C VAL A 6 -9.81 20.00 -16.04
N LYS A 7 -9.91 20.63 -17.21
CA LYS A 7 -9.30 20.14 -18.46
C LYS A 7 -7.81 20.46 -18.60
N THR A 8 -7.33 21.57 -18.05
CA THR A 8 -5.95 22.05 -18.25
C THR A 8 -5.01 21.58 -17.15
N GLY A 9 -3.81 21.12 -17.53
CA GLY A 9 -2.80 20.61 -16.61
C GLY A 9 -2.36 21.64 -15.55
N GLU A 10 -2.21 22.91 -15.93
CA GLU A 10 -1.83 23.99 -15.02
C GLU A 10 -2.88 24.22 -13.92
N SER A 11 -4.15 24.23 -14.28
CA SER A 11 -5.23 24.44 -13.32
C SER A 11 -5.29 23.27 -12.34
N ARG A 12 -5.07 22.02 -12.80
CA ARG A 12 -4.93 20.85 -11.91
C ARG A 12 -3.74 20.98 -10.96
N SER A 13 -2.60 21.47 -11.44
CA SER A 13 -1.43 21.70 -10.60
C SER A 13 -1.69 22.77 -9.55
N LYS A 14 -2.38 23.87 -9.89
CA LYS A 14 -2.71 24.96 -8.95
C LYS A 14 -3.68 24.50 -7.86
N ILE A 15 -4.70 23.75 -8.28
CA ILE A 15 -5.65 22.99 -7.46
C ILE A 15 -4.89 22.09 -6.47
N ARG A 16 -3.98 21.23 -6.95
CA ARG A 16 -3.17 20.34 -6.11
C ARG A 16 -2.30 21.11 -5.12
N SER A 17 -1.64 22.18 -5.56
CA SER A 17 -0.82 23.03 -4.69
C SER A 17 -1.64 23.73 -3.60
N TRP A 18 -2.89 24.13 -3.90
CA TRP A 18 -3.79 24.68 -2.90
C TRP A 18 -4.22 23.62 -1.87
N PHE A 19 -4.58 22.40 -2.31
CA PHE A 19 -4.89 21.29 -1.40
C PHE A 19 -3.70 20.86 -0.53
N LYS A 20 -2.48 20.99 -1.06
CA LYS A 20 -1.25 20.74 -0.30
C LYS A 20 -1.12 21.65 0.92
N LYS A 21 -1.65 22.89 0.86
CA LYS A 21 -1.61 23.85 1.97
C LYS A 21 -2.83 23.78 2.87
N GLU A 22 -4.04 23.72 2.30
CA GLU A 22 -5.27 23.88 3.08
C GLU A 22 -5.69 22.61 3.82
N LYS A 23 -5.41 21.43 3.24
CA LYS A 23 -5.89 20.14 3.73
C LYS A 23 -4.76 19.17 4.04
N ARG A 24 -3.59 19.70 4.41
CA ARG A 24 -2.40 18.88 4.63
C ARG A 24 -2.66 17.77 5.65
N ASP A 25 -3.23 18.10 6.80
CA ASP A 25 -3.47 17.14 7.88
C ASP A 25 -4.44 16.03 7.45
N GLU A 26 -5.52 16.40 6.76
CA GLU A 26 -6.50 15.44 6.21
C GLU A 26 -5.84 14.53 5.15
N ASN A 27 -4.99 15.08 4.29
CA ASN A 27 -4.25 14.32 3.29
C ASN A 27 -3.25 13.35 3.94
N ILE A 28 -2.58 13.73 5.03
CA ILE A 28 -1.68 12.84 5.76
C ILE A 28 -2.47 11.65 6.31
N VAL A 29 -3.60 11.90 6.98
CA VAL A 29 -4.45 10.84 7.54
C VAL A 29 -4.96 9.90 6.45
N ASN A 30 -5.49 10.45 5.35
CA ASN A 30 -5.98 9.67 4.22
C ASN A 30 -4.87 8.87 3.54
N GLY A 31 -3.71 9.49 3.33
CA GLY A 31 -2.55 8.84 2.73
C GLY A 31 -2.03 7.69 3.60
N LYS A 32 -1.97 7.88 4.92
CA LYS A 32 -1.59 6.83 5.86
C LYS A 32 -2.55 5.64 5.80
N ALA A 33 -3.86 5.91 5.81
CA ALA A 33 -4.89 4.87 5.68
C ALA A 33 -4.81 4.13 4.34
N GLU A 34 -4.52 4.84 3.24
CA GLU A 34 -4.36 4.26 1.91
C GLU A 34 -3.11 3.39 1.80
N VAL A 35 -1.97 3.85 2.33
CA VAL A 35 -0.75 3.03 2.42
C VAL A 35 -0.99 1.77 3.25
N GLU A 36 -1.61 1.90 4.41
CA GLU A 36 -1.91 0.75 5.28
C GLU A 36 -2.85 -0.25 4.60
N ARG A 37 -3.88 0.23 3.90
CA ARG A 37 -4.81 -0.60 3.13
C ARG A 37 -4.09 -1.40 2.06
N GLU A 38 -3.22 -0.78 1.28
CA GLU A 38 -2.47 -1.46 0.22
C GLU A 38 -1.45 -2.44 0.78
N PHE A 39 -0.80 -2.12 1.91
CA PHE A 39 0.12 -3.06 2.56
C PHE A 39 -0.60 -4.29 3.07
N LYS A 40 -1.78 -4.12 3.70
CA LYS A 40 -2.64 -5.23 4.12
C LYS A 40 -3.06 -6.10 2.93
N ARG A 41 -3.47 -5.47 1.82
CA ARG A 41 -3.85 -6.15 0.57
C ARG A 41 -2.70 -6.97 -0.02
N ASN A 42 -1.47 -6.50 0.13
CA ASN A 42 -0.26 -7.16 -0.36
C ASN A 42 0.37 -8.12 0.65
N PHE A 43 -0.30 -8.42 1.77
CA PHE A 43 0.18 -9.28 2.85
C PHE A 43 1.52 -8.82 3.47
N ILE A 44 1.81 -7.52 3.43
CA ILE A 44 2.97 -6.92 4.09
C ILE A 44 2.59 -6.72 5.56
N ARG A 45 3.11 -7.59 6.43
CA ARG A 45 2.96 -7.49 7.88
C ARG A 45 4.32 -7.14 8.47
N LEU A 46 4.42 -5.94 9.02
CA LEU A 46 5.60 -5.40 9.67
C LEU A 46 5.22 -5.02 11.11
N ASP A 47 6.11 -5.26 12.07
CA ASP A 47 5.99 -4.71 13.41
C ASP A 47 6.06 -3.18 13.35
N SER A 48 5.47 -2.47 14.32
CA SER A 48 5.38 -1.00 14.29
C SER A 48 6.74 -0.30 14.06
N GLU A 49 7.79 -0.75 14.74
CA GLU A 49 9.15 -0.18 14.57
C GLU A 49 9.73 -0.47 13.17
N LYS A 50 9.43 -1.66 12.63
CA LYS A 50 9.88 -2.08 11.30
C LYS A 50 9.12 -1.36 10.19
N TYR A 51 7.83 -1.12 10.42
CA TYR A 51 6.95 -0.40 9.52
C TYR A 51 7.45 1.03 9.31
N GLU A 52 7.77 1.74 10.39
CA GLU A 52 8.24 3.12 10.33
C GLU A 52 9.52 3.25 9.50
N LYS A 53 10.56 2.47 9.83
CA LYS A 53 11.82 2.40 9.06
C LYS A 53 11.62 1.99 7.60
N PHE A 54 10.66 1.11 7.33
CA PHE A 54 10.35 0.68 5.97
C PHE A 54 9.70 1.81 5.15
N ILE A 55 8.74 2.54 5.73
CA ILE A 55 8.15 3.69 5.06
C ILE A 55 9.18 4.80 4.87
N GLU A 56 10.04 5.07 5.86
CA GLU A 56 11.14 6.04 5.72
C GLU A 56 12.00 5.74 4.50
N LYS A 57 12.41 4.47 4.32
CA LYS A 57 13.18 4.04 3.14
C LYS A 57 12.43 4.28 1.83
N ILE A 58 11.12 4.07 1.81
CA ILE A 58 10.29 4.34 0.62
C ILE A 58 10.22 5.85 0.36
N ALA A 59 10.03 6.66 1.40
CA ALA A 59 9.98 8.11 1.30
C ALA A 59 11.32 8.68 0.78
N GLU A 60 12.44 8.22 1.33
CA GLU A 60 13.81 8.57 0.87
C GLU A 60 13.99 8.25 -0.62
N ARG A 61 13.57 7.06 -1.07
CA ARG A 61 13.67 6.63 -2.47
C ARG A 61 12.81 7.48 -3.41
N GLN A 62 11.75 8.10 -2.90
CA GLN A 62 10.89 9.03 -3.64
C GLN A 62 11.32 10.50 -3.46
N HIS A 63 12.48 10.74 -2.84
CA HIS A 63 13.05 12.07 -2.59
C HIS A 63 12.18 12.96 -1.69
N PHE A 64 11.44 12.37 -0.75
CA PHE A 64 10.78 13.13 0.31
C PHE A 64 11.70 13.29 1.52
N ALA A 65 11.66 14.48 2.12
CA ALA A 65 12.40 14.78 3.35
C ALA A 65 11.64 14.28 4.59
N GLU A 66 10.31 14.39 4.57
CA GLU A 66 9.44 14.06 5.70
C GLU A 66 8.45 12.96 5.33
N LEU A 67 8.18 12.05 6.26
CA LEU A 67 7.13 11.03 6.15
C LEU A 67 5.75 11.65 5.90
N ASP A 68 5.45 12.74 6.59
CA ASP A 68 4.20 13.47 6.44
C ASP A 68 4.03 14.05 5.04
N ASP A 69 5.13 14.49 4.39
CA ASP A 69 5.07 14.93 2.99
C ASP A 69 4.76 13.77 2.05
N PHE A 70 5.33 12.59 2.32
CA PHE A 70 5.03 11.39 1.55
C PHE A 70 3.56 10.97 1.73
N TYR A 71 3.04 10.93 2.96
CA TYR A 71 1.64 10.59 3.22
C TYR A 71 0.70 11.63 2.62
N ALA A 72 0.98 12.92 2.77
CA ALA A 72 0.20 13.96 2.12
C ALA A 72 0.17 13.76 0.59
N ALA A 73 1.32 13.48 -0.03
CA ALA A 73 1.43 13.22 -1.46
C ALA A 73 0.59 12.03 -1.93
N VAL A 74 0.51 10.98 -1.13
CA VAL A 74 -0.39 9.85 -1.40
C VAL A 74 -1.85 10.28 -1.24
N GLY A 75 -2.20 10.95 -0.14
CA GLY A 75 -3.59 11.29 0.20
C GLY A 75 -4.28 12.26 -0.75
N TYR A 76 -3.57 13.24 -1.33
CA TYR A 76 -4.15 14.10 -2.39
C TYR A 76 -4.02 13.51 -3.80
N GLY A 77 -3.41 12.33 -3.95
CA GLY A 77 -3.21 11.64 -5.22
C GLY A 77 -2.09 12.21 -6.09
N GLY A 78 -1.11 12.90 -5.48
CA GLY A 78 0.14 13.25 -6.15
C GLY A 78 1.02 12.04 -6.45
N ILE A 79 0.94 11.01 -5.60
CA ILE A 79 1.60 9.73 -5.76
C ILE A 79 0.57 8.61 -5.62
N GLN A 80 0.61 7.67 -6.56
CA GLN A 80 -0.20 6.47 -6.48
C GLN A 80 0.62 5.36 -5.83
N ILE A 81 0.26 5.00 -4.60
CA ILE A 81 0.94 3.95 -3.84
C ILE A 81 0.92 2.61 -4.58
N THR A 82 -0.15 2.32 -5.32
CA THR A 82 -0.32 1.13 -6.17
C THR A 82 0.78 1.00 -7.24
N ARG A 83 1.24 2.13 -7.78
CA ARG A 83 2.31 2.16 -8.79
C ARG A 83 3.69 1.90 -8.18
N LEU A 84 3.90 2.29 -6.92
CA LEU A 84 5.13 2.01 -6.19
C LEU A 84 5.18 0.58 -5.65
N MET A 85 4.03 -0.11 -5.62
CA MET A 85 3.86 -1.38 -4.94
C MET A 85 4.77 -2.53 -5.42
N PRO A 86 5.08 -2.67 -6.72
CA PRO A 86 6.07 -3.67 -7.16
C PRO A 86 7.45 -3.44 -6.52
N GLY A 87 7.94 -2.20 -6.53
CA GLY A 87 9.23 -1.86 -5.93
C GLY A 87 9.24 -1.97 -4.41
N ILE A 88 8.12 -1.62 -3.76
CA ILE A 88 7.91 -1.80 -2.32
C ILE A 88 7.95 -3.30 -1.96
N LYS A 89 7.32 -4.15 -2.76
CA LYS A 89 7.33 -5.60 -2.54
C LYS A 89 8.73 -6.20 -2.68
N ASP A 90 9.52 -5.72 -3.65
CA ASP A 90 10.90 -6.15 -3.82
C ASP A 90 11.78 -5.72 -2.64
N GLU A 91 11.62 -4.48 -2.18
CA GLU A 91 12.30 -3.95 -0.98
C GLU A 91 11.93 -4.75 0.27
N TYR A 92 10.63 -5.03 0.45
CA TYR A 92 10.13 -5.85 1.54
C TYR A 92 10.74 -7.25 1.50
N ASN A 93 10.71 -7.91 0.35
CA ASN A 93 11.27 -9.27 0.20
C ASN A 93 12.79 -9.33 0.41
N ARG A 94 13.51 -8.26 0.10
CA ARG A 94 14.98 -8.22 0.20
C ARG A 94 15.45 -7.91 1.61
N ASN A 95 14.82 -6.93 2.27
CA ASN A 95 15.36 -6.31 3.49
C ASN A 95 14.52 -6.59 4.74
N TRP A 96 13.24 -6.94 4.58
CA TRP A 96 12.27 -6.97 5.69
C TRP A 96 11.44 -8.24 5.80
N LYS A 97 11.53 -9.15 4.81
CA LYS A 97 11.01 -10.49 4.94
C LYS A 97 11.74 -11.15 6.11
N PRO A 98 11.03 -11.63 7.14
CA PRO A 98 11.61 -12.60 8.04
C PRO A 98 12.17 -13.72 7.15
N LYS A 99 13.42 -14.13 7.41
CA LYS A 99 14.00 -15.31 6.79
C LYS A 99 13.23 -16.53 7.32
N GLU A 100 12.00 -16.73 6.86
CA GLU A 100 11.28 -17.97 7.09
C GLU A 100 12.05 -19.06 6.34
N PRO A 101 12.53 -20.12 7.04
CA PRO A 101 13.05 -21.29 6.35
C PRO A 101 11.90 -21.86 5.52
N ALA A 102 12.13 -21.99 4.21
CA ALA A 102 11.32 -22.71 3.22
C ALA A 102 10.00 -23.31 3.76
N VAL A 103 8.96 -22.49 3.96
CA VAL A 103 7.63 -23.05 4.18
C VAL A 103 7.13 -23.50 2.81
N ALA A 104 7.08 -24.82 2.69
CA ALA A 104 6.71 -25.61 1.52
C ALA A 104 5.53 -25.02 0.71
N PRO A 105 5.51 -25.25 -0.62
CA PRO A 105 4.39 -24.84 -1.47
C PRO A 105 3.08 -25.33 -0.84
N LYS A 106 2.11 -24.41 -0.71
CA LYS A 106 0.77 -24.69 -0.18
C LYS A 106 0.26 -25.97 -0.84
N PRO A 107 -0.12 -27.02 -0.08
CA PRO A 107 -0.69 -28.21 -0.69
C PRO A 107 -1.95 -27.82 -1.45
N MET A 108 -2.02 -28.23 -2.71
CA MET A 108 -3.22 -28.18 -3.52
C MET A 108 -4.27 -28.99 -2.77
N ILE A 109 -5.32 -28.34 -2.27
CA ILE A 109 -6.43 -29.05 -1.63
C ILE A 109 -7.19 -29.74 -2.77
N ASN A 110 -6.90 -31.02 -3.01
CA ASN A 110 -7.83 -31.91 -3.69
C ASN A 110 -9.05 -32.05 -2.77
N VAL A 111 -10.13 -31.39 -3.12
CA VAL A 111 -11.44 -31.67 -2.53
C VAL A 111 -11.92 -32.98 -3.16
N GLU A 112 -11.50 -34.10 -2.57
CA GLU A 112 -12.18 -35.38 -2.79
C GLU A 112 -13.48 -35.34 -1.98
N ASP A 113 -14.58 -35.11 -2.67
CA ASP A 113 -15.94 -35.32 -2.15
C ASP A 113 -16.12 -36.81 -1.82
N ASN A 114 -15.82 -37.18 -0.57
CA ASN A 114 -16.22 -38.46 -0.01
C ASN A 114 -17.43 -38.27 0.93
N THR A 115 -18.63 -38.21 0.34
CA THR A 115 -19.87 -38.51 1.07
C THR A 115 -20.06 -40.02 1.08
N SER A 116 -19.44 -40.71 2.03
CA SER A 116 -19.70 -42.12 2.27
C SER A 116 -20.96 -42.30 3.11
N SER A 117 -21.82 -43.21 2.63
CA SER A 117 -22.61 -44.15 3.43
C SER A 117 -24.03 -43.72 3.87
N LYS A 118 -25.05 -44.26 3.18
CA LYS A 118 -25.87 -45.42 3.61
C LYS A 118 -27.27 -45.34 2.99
N ASN A 119 -27.69 -46.38 2.25
CA ASN A 119 -28.67 -47.32 2.80
C ASN A 119 -28.83 -48.57 1.92
N SER A 120 -28.76 -49.72 2.57
CA SER A 120 -29.37 -50.98 2.12
C SER A 120 -30.89 -50.86 2.16
N ASN A 121 -31.58 -51.29 1.10
CA ASN A 121 -32.44 -52.49 1.08
C ASN A 121 -32.88 -52.76 -0.36
#